data_AF-A0A934HGH0-F1
#
_entry.id   AF-A0A934HGH0-F1
#
_cell.length_a   1.000
_cell.length_b   1.000
_cell.length_c   1.000
_cell.angle_alpha   90.00
_cell.angle_beta   90.00
_cell.angle_gamma   90.00
#
_symmetry.space_group_name_H-M   'P 1'
#
loop_
_entity.id
_entity.type
_entity.pdbx_description
1 polymer ?
#
loop_
_entity_poly.entity_id
_entity_poly.type
_entity_poly.pdbx_seq_one_letter_code
_entity_poly.pdbx_strand_id
1 'polypeptide(L)'
;MMTSNSPAVSVKRLSAWFAYPFNLWSQMILKISIRFGDEKAKEVERFLKFATVGIIGAIIDFGMLNLLQATILHPVEPSITLKVGLATGIAFTSAVSSNFVWNRYWTYPDSRSRSLREQVGQFFLVSIAGLLFRLVWVRMLYGPFGDLGVDMLKALGTAASFEDAATRRLGTNIAQFFAVWIVMVWNFLANRYWTYNDVE
;
A
#
# COMPACT_ATOMS: atom_id res chain seq x y z
N MET A 1 56.49 -2.86 3.82
CA MET A 1 55.57 -3.19 4.93
C MET A 1 54.89 -1.91 5.39
N MET A 2 53.57 -1.79 5.20
CA MET A 2 52.58 -1.28 6.16
C MET A 2 51.25 -1.10 5.41
N THR A 3 50.34 -2.03 5.67
CA THR A 3 48.95 -2.05 5.22
C THR A 3 48.15 -1.02 6.01
N SER A 4 47.66 0.03 5.35
CA SER A 4 46.62 0.91 5.91
C SER A 4 45.25 0.37 5.47
N ASN A 5 44.71 -0.57 6.24
CA ASN A 5 43.31 -0.96 6.14
C ASN A 5 42.48 0.12 6.83
N SER A 6 41.93 1.05 6.04
CA SER A 6 41.12 2.14 6.54
C SER A 6 39.72 1.64 6.96
N PRO A 7 39.27 1.85 8.22
CA PRO A 7 37.98 1.38 8.74
C PRO A 7 36.75 2.04 8.07
N ALA A 8 36.95 3.03 7.20
CA ALA A 8 35.87 3.74 6.51
C ALA A 8 35.07 2.88 5.51
N VAL A 9 35.65 1.79 5.00
CA VAL A 9 34.98 0.90 4.02
C VAL A 9 33.97 -0.03 4.69
N SER A 10 34.16 -0.41 5.97
CA SER A 10 33.27 -1.36 6.65
C SER A 10 31.96 -0.70 7.13
N VAL A 11 32.02 0.56 7.57
CA VAL A 11 30.85 1.32 8.05
C VAL A 11 29.88 1.62 6.89
N LYS A 12 30.40 1.88 5.68
CA LYS A 12 29.58 2.09 4.46
C LYS A 12 28.85 0.82 4.00
N ARG A 13 29.42 -0.37 4.26
CA ARG A 13 28.80 -1.65 3.91
C ARG A 13 27.69 -2.06 4.90
N LEU A 14 27.85 -1.75 6.17
CA LEU A 14 26.84 -2.01 7.20
C LEU A 14 25.65 -1.05 7.11
N SER A 15 25.86 0.21 6.71
CA SER A 15 24.75 1.14 6.42
C SER A 15 23.96 0.77 5.16
N ALA A 16 24.59 0.12 4.18
CA ALA A 16 23.91 -0.39 2.98
C ALA A 16 22.96 -1.57 3.27
N TRP A 17 23.27 -2.38 4.29
CA TRP A 17 22.43 -3.53 4.69
C TRP A 17 21.09 -3.10 5.30
N PHE A 18 21.08 -1.99 6.06
CA PHE A 18 19.86 -1.39 6.58
C PHE A 18 19.16 -0.45 5.59
N ALA A 19 19.87 0.07 4.59
CA ALA A 19 19.28 0.94 3.57
C ALA A 19 18.44 0.18 2.53
N TYR A 20 18.69 -1.11 2.32
CA TYR A 20 18.00 -1.91 1.29
C TYR A 20 17.69 -3.34 1.74
N PRO A 21 16.75 -3.56 2.68
CA PRO A 21 16.28 -4.91 3.01
C PRO A 21 15.67 -5.62 1.80
N PHE A 22 15.27 -4.86 0.77
CA PHE A 22 14.73 -5.32 -0.50
C PHE A 22 15.68 -5.12 -1.69
N ASN A 23 17.00 -5.32 -1.53
CA ASN A 23 17.94 -4.97 -2.60
C ASN A 23 17.61 -5.67 -3.94
N LEU A 24 17.35 -6.98 -3.94
CA LEU A 24 16.98 -7.71 -5.17
C LEU A 24 15.68 -7.17 -5.80
N TRP A 25 14.67 -6.90 -4.98
CA TRP A 25 13.38 -6.38 -5.44
C TRP A 25 13.50 -4.93 -5.94
N SER A 26 14.33 -4.11 -5.30
CA SER A 26 14.64 -2.74 -5.73
C SER A 26 15.29 -2.74 -7.11
N GLN A 27 16.21 -3.66 -7.37
CA GLN A 27 16.84 -3.82 -8.68
C GLN A 27 15.84 -4.25 -9.75
N MET A 28 14.87 -5.11 -9.41
CA MET A 28 13.79 -5.47 -10.35
C MET A 28 12.90 -4.27 -10.67
N ILE A 29 12.50 -3.49 -9.66
CA ILE A 29 11.71 -2.26 -9.85
C ILE A 29 12.46 -1.27 -10.74
N LEU A 30 13.75 -1.03 -10.48
CA LEU A 30 14.59 -0.14 -11.29
C LEU A 30 14.66 -0.58 -12.76
N LYS A 31 14.84 -1.87 -13.01
CA LYS A 31 14.86 -2.42 -14.38
C LYS A 31 13.54 -2.24 -15.10
N ILE A 32 12.41 -2.28 -14.39
CA ILE A 32 11.09 -2.04 -14.95
C ILE A 32 10.90 -0.54 -15.21
N SER A 33 11.30 0.31 -14.27
CA SER A 33 11.05 1.74 -14.34
C SER A 33 11.81 2.44 -15.47
N ILE A 34 13.06 2.04 -15.72
CA ILE A 34 13.89 2.57 -16.82
C ILE A 34 13.24 2.31 -18.20
N ARG A 35 12.37 1.30 -18.33
CA ARG A 35 11.64 1.01 -19.59
C ARG A 35 10.62 2.09 -19.95
N PHE A 36 10.25 2.96 -19.01
CA PHE A 36 9.27 4.05 -19.22
C PHE A 36 9.93 5.39 -19.60
N GLY A 37 11.24 5.40 -19.87
CA GLY A 37 12.03 6.57 -20.23
C GLY A 37 12.64 7.29 -19.02
N ASP A 38 13.81 7.88 -19.22
CA ASP A 38 14.65 8.44 -18.14
C ASP A 38 13.94 9.53 -17.32
N GLU A 39 13.10 10.35 -17.97
CA GLU A 39 12.34 11.41 -17.30
C GLU A 39 11.28 10.87 -16.31
N LYS A 40 10.69 9.69 -16.59
CA LYS A 40 9.60 9.10 -15.78
C LYS A 40 10.05 7.94 -14.90
N ALA A 41 11.23 7.37 -15.15
CA ALA A 41 11.74 6.20 -14.44
C ALA A 41 11.74 6.39 -12.91
N LYS A 42 12.07 7.59 -12.44
CA LYS A 42 12.12 7.89 -11.00
C LYS A 42 10.74 7.86 -10.34
N GLU A 43 9.73 8.43 -10.98
CA GLU A 43 8.35 8.43 -10.46
C GLU A 43 7.72 7.04 -10.55
N VAL A 44 8.01 6.28 -11.63
CA VAL A 44 7.57 4.88 -11.75
C VAL A 44 8.21 4.00 -10.67
N GLU A 45 9.50 4.19 -10.39
CA GLU A 45 10.19 3.49 -9.29
C GLU A 45 9.51 3.78 -7.94
N ARG A 46 9.26 5.07 -7.63
CA ARG A 46 8.57 5.49 -6.41
C ARG A 46 7.19 4.88 -6.29
N PHE A 47 6.42 4.89 -7.38
CA PHE A 47 5.09 4.30 -7.43
C PHE A 47 5.13 2.79 -7.16
N LEU A 48 6.04 2.05 -7.79
CA LEU A 48 6.16 0.60 -7.61
C LEU A 48 6.63 0.22 -6.20
N LYS A 49 7.56 0.99 -5.62
CA LYS A 49 7.95 0.83 -4.21
C LYS A 49 6.77 1.13 -3.28
N PHE A 50 6.07 2.23 -3.50
CA PHE A 50 4.88 2.60 -2.74
C PHE A 50 3.78 1.52 -2.82
N ALA A 51 3.52 0.98 -4.01
CA ALA A 51 2.58 -0.12 -4.21
C ALA A 51 3.01 -1.39 -3.45
N THR A 52 4.31 -1.73 -3.49
CA THR A 52 4.87 -2.85 -2.71
C THR A 52 4.62 -2.65 -1.22
N VAL A 53 4.94 -1.47 -0.70
CA VAL A 53 4.71 -1.12 0.70
C VAL A 53 3.21 -1.23 1.04
N GLY A 54 2.34 -0.70 0.19
CA GLY A 54 0.90 -0.81 0.34
C GLY A 54 0.39 -2.25 0.44
N ILE A 55 0.93 -3.17 -0.38
CA ILE A 55 0.62 -4.60 -0.32
C ILE A 55 1.07 -5.20 1.01
N ILE A 56 2.28 -4.89 1.47
CA ILE A 56 2.77 -5.34 2.78
C ILE A 56 1.86 -4.84 3.91
N GLY A 57 1.47 -3.57 3.87
CA GLY A 57 0.50 -3.00 4.80
C GLY A 57 -0.84 -3.71 4.80
N ALA A 58 -1.37 -4.06 3.62
CA ALA A 58 -2.61 -4.82 3.52
C ALA A 58 -2.49 -6.22 4.14
N ILE A 59 -1.38 -6.93 3.91
CA ILE A 59 -1.12 -8.23 4.53
C ILE A 59 -1.07 -8.10 6.06
N ILE A 60 -0.42 -7.04 6.58
CA ILE A 60 -0.36 -6.75 8.01
C ILE A 60 -1.75 -6.45 8.57
N ASP A 61 -2.55 -5.64 7.87
CA ASP A 61 -3.91 -5.29 8.27
C ASP A 61 -4.79 -6.55 8.39
N PHE A 62 -4.87 -7.34 7.32
CA PHE A 62 -5.63 -8.58 7.32
C PHE A 62 -5.11 -9.59 8.34
N GLY A 63 -3.79 -9.76 8.42
CA GLY A 63 -3.16 -10.67 9.37
C GLY A 63 -3.45 -10.29 10.82
N MET A 64 -3.28 -9.02 11.17
CA MET A 64 -3.50 -8.51 12.52
C MET A 64 -4.99 -8.57 12.90
N LEU A 65 -5.89 -8.24 11.97
CA LEU A 65 -7.33 -8.34 12.20
C LEU A 65 -7.75 -9.78 12.52
N ASN A 66 -7.31 -10.74 11.70
CA ASN A 66 -7.62 -12.16 11.91
C ASN A 66 -6.99 -12.68 13.20
N LEU A 67 -5.74 -12.34 13.47
CA LEU A 67 -5.04 -12.75 14.70
C LEU A 67 -5.76 -12.22 15.94
N LEU A 68 -6.10 -10.93 15.97
CA LEU A 68 -6.79 -10.32 17.10
C LEU A 68 -8.18 -10.94 17.31
N GLN A 69 -8.95 -11.14 16.24
CA GLN A 69 -10.27 -11.77 16.33
C GLN A 69 -10.20 -13.25 16.72
N ALA A 70 -9.10 -13.94 16.43
CA ALA A 70 -8.91 -15.34 16.80
C ALA A 70 -8.29 -15.56 18.20
N THR A 71 -7.81 -14.51 18.87
CA THR A 71 -7.08 -14.65 20.15
C THR A 71 -7.65 -13.80 21.29
N ILE A 72 -7.73 -12.48 21.12
CA ILE A 72 -8.00 -11.53 22.22
C ILE A 72 -9.37 -10.86 22.05
N LEU A 73 -9.77 -10.56 20.82
CA LEU A 73 -10.95 -9.77 20.47
C LEU A 73 -11.96 -10.61 19.68
N HIS A 74 -12.33 -11.76 20.26
CA HIS A 74 -13.28 -12.67 19.63
C HIS A 74 -14.61 -11.96 19.34
N PRO A 75 -15.14 -12.05 18.11
CA PRO A 75 -16.38 -11.37 17.72
C PRO A 75 -17.61 -12.10 18.25
N VAL A 76 -17.67 -12.29 19.57
CA VAL A 76 -18.76 -12.96 20.31
C VAL A 76 -19.40 -12.01 21.30
N GLU A 77 -20.68 -12.27 21.61
CA GLU A 77 -21.39 -11.53 22.64
C GLU A 77 -20.77 -11.70 24.04
N PRO A 78 -20.94 -10.71 24.93
CA PRO A 78 -21.49 -9.37 24.66
C PRO A 78 -20.46 -8.48 23.93
N SER A 79 -20.92 -7.38 23.31
CA SER A 79 -20.11 -6.29 22.71
C SER A 79 -19.31 -6.58 21.41
N ILE A 80 -19.92 -7.31 20.46
CA ILE A 80 -19.32 -7.63 19.15
C ILE A 80 -18.78 -6.37 18.42
N THR A 81 -19.59 -5.31 18.33
CA THR A 81 -19.22 -4.08 17.61
C THR A 81 -17.97 -3.41 18.18
N LEU A 82 -17.83 -3.38 19.51
CA LEU A 82 -16.68 -2.78 20.16
C LEU A 82 -15.41 -3.62 19.91
N LYS A 83 -15.48 -4.94 20.06
CA LYS A 83 -14.34 -5.84 19.84
C LYS A 83 -13.85 -5.80 18.39
N VAL A 84 -14.79 -5.86 17.43
CA VAL A 84 -14.47 -5.74 16.00
C VAL A 84 -13.90 -4.36 15.67
N GLY A 85 -14.46 -3.29 16.24
CA GLY A 85 -13.97 -1.93 16.07
C GLY A 85 -12.54 -1.75 16.58
N LEU A 86 -12.24 -2.26 17.78
CA LEU A 86 -10.89 -2.22 18.36
C LEU A 86 -9.90 -3.05 17.54
N ALA A 87 -10.28 -4.27 17.12
CA ALA A 87 -9.42 -5.12 16.31
C ALA A 87 -9.09 -4.45 14.97
N THR A 88 -10.09 -3.84 14.33
CA THR A 88 -9.93 -3.08 13.08
C THR A 88 -9.03 -1.86 13.28
N GLY A 89 -9.21 -1.11 14.37
CA GLY A 89 -8.39 0.05 14.68
C GLY A 89 -6.91 -0.29 14.90
N ILE A 90 -6.63 -1.37 15.65
CA ILE A 90 -5.26 -1.84 15.91
C ILE A 90 -4.61 -2.37 14.64
N ALA A 91 -5.35 -3.15 13.84
CA ALA A 91 -4.88 -3.66 12.56
C ALA A 91 -4.51 -2.51 11.60
N PHE A 92 -5.42 -1.54 11.43
CA PHE A 92 -5.21 -0.39 10.58
C PHE A 92 -4.01 0.46 11.05
N THR A 93 -3.90 0.72 12.35
CA THR A 93 -2.79 1.51 12.90
C THR A 93 -1.44 0.80 12.69
N SER A 94 -1.41 -0.52 12.87
CA SER A 94 -0.22 -1.34 12.60
C SER A 94 0.19 -1.29 11.13
N ALA A 95 -0.78 -1.42 10.22
CA ALA A 95 -0.56 -1.36 8.79
C ALA A 95 -0.07 0.02 8.33
N VAL A 96 -0.70 1.10 8.79
CA VAL A 96 -0.28 2.48 8.46
C VAL A 96 1.10 2.79 9.02
N SER A 97 1.40 2.34 10.25
CA SER A 97 2.73 2.52 10.85
C SER A 97 3.81 1.79 10.06
N SER A 98 3.55 0.53 9.68
CA SER A 98 4.44 -0.24 8.80
C SER A 98 4.65 0.48 7.46
N ASN A 99 3.57 0.93 6.82
CA ASN A 99 3.65 1.66 5.55
C ASN A 99 4.47 2.94 5.67
N PHE A 100 4.32 3.69 6.76
CA PHE A 100 5.10 4.90 6.99
C PHE A 100 6.59 4.58 7.13
N VAL A 101 6.94 3.57 7.94
CA VAL A 101 8.33 3.14 8.15
C VAL A 101 8.95 2.76 6.82
N TRP A 102 8.31 1.88 6.06
CA TRP A 102 8.83 1.46 4.77
C TRP A 102 8.91 2.60 3.75
N ASN A 103 7.93 3.49 3.70
CA ASN A 103 7.98 4.64 2.81
C ASN A 103 9.10 5.62 3.17
N ARG A 104 9.36 5.86 4.47
CA ARG A 104 10.44 6.77 4.91
C ARG A 104 11.84 6.18 4.71
N TYR A 105 12.02 4.87 4.92
CA TYR A 105 13.35 4.25 4.83
C TYR A 105 13.70 3.70 3.45
N TRP A 106 12.71 3.37 2.62
CA TRP A 106 12.94 2.70 1.33
C TRP A 106 12.35 3.41 0.11
N THR A 107 11.10 3.91 0.18
CA THR A 107 10.48 4.63 -0.95
C THR A 107 11.06 6.04 -1.12
N TYR A 108 11.22 6.77 -0.02
CA TYR A 108 11.68 8.16 0.04
C TYR A 108 12.80 8.33 1.08
N PRO A 109 13.97 7.68 0.91
CA PRO A 109 15.05 7.72 1.90
C PRO A 109 15.61 9.12 2.16
N ASP A 110 15.46 10.04 1.19
CA ASP A 110 15.94 11.43 1.28
C ASP A 110 15.02 12.33 2.12
N SER A 111 13.77 11.89 2.39
CA SER A 111 12.82 12.60 3.26
C SER A 111 13.24 12.65 4.73
N ARG A 112 14.37 12.03 5.11
CA ARG A 112 14.86 11.95 6.49
C ARG A 112 15.37 13.27 7.06
N SER A 113 15.60 14.28 6.22
CA SER A 113 16.05 15.62 6.61
C SER A 113 14.97 16.43 7.37
N ARG A 114 13.68 16.09 7.20
CA ARG A 114 12.55 16.73 7.90
C ARG A 114 12.19 16.07 9.23
N SER A 115 11.44 16.82 10.03
CA SER A 115 10.98 16.39 11.35
C SER A 115 10.10 15.13 11.23
N LEU A 116 10.39 14.14 12.06
CA LEU A 116 9.66 12.86 12.07
C LEU A 116 8.17 13.07 12.42
N ARG A 117 7.87 14.01 13.33
CA ARG A 117 6.51 14.24 13.83
C ARG A 117 5.57 14.81 12.77
N GLU A 118 6.05 15.77 11.97
CA GLU A 118 5.23 16.34 10.89
C GLU A 118 4.92 15.31 9.81
N GLN A 119 5.90 14.49 9.42
CA GLN A 119 5.69 13.46 8.40
C GLN A 119 4.78 12.33 8.87
N VAL A 120 4.92 11.88 10.13
CA VAL A 120 3.99 10.90 10.71
C VAL A 120 2.56 11.46 10.68
N GLY A 121 2.37 12.71 11.11
CA GLY A 121 1.07 13.36 11.10
C GLY A 121 0.48 13.47 9.69
N GLN A 122 1.24 13.96 8.71
CA GLN A 122 0.80 14.07 7.33
C GLN A 122 0.49 12.72 6.70
N PHE A 123 1.37 11.73 6.86
CA PHE A 123 1.15 10.39 6.33
C PHE A 123 -0.08 9.72 6.95
N PHE A 124 -0.27 9.89 8.27
CA PHE A 124 -1.43 9.35 8.97
C PHE A 124 -2.73 10.02 8.49
N LEU A 125 -2.74 11.35 8.31
CA LEU A 125 -3.87 12.08 7.76
C LEU A 125 -4.20 11.65 6.33
N VAL A 126 -3.20 11.51 5.46
CA VAL A 126 -3.39 11.01 4.09
C VAL A 126 -3.89 9.57 4.10
N SER A 127 -3.38 8.73 5.02
CA SER A 127 -3.83 7.33 5.17
C SER A 127 -5.28 7.24 5.63
N ILE A 128 -5.70 8.08 6.59
CA ILE A 128 -7.11 8.18 7.01
C ILE A 128 -7.98 8.70 5.87
N ALA A 129 -7.57 9.76 5.18
CA ALA A 129 -8.31 10.31 4.05
C ALA A 129 -8.47 9.27 2.93
N GLY A 130 -7.40 8.51 2.63
CA GLY A 130 -7.43 7.41 1.69
C GLY A 130 -8.34 6.25 2.14
N LEU A 131 -8.35 5.92 3.44
CA LEU A 131 -9.26 4.91 3.99
C LEU A 131 -10.73 5.37 3.89
N LEU A 132 -11.03 6.60 4.28
CA LEU A 132 -12.37 7.18 4.19
C LEU A 132 -12.83 7.24 2.74
N PHE A 133 -11.95 7.68 1.83
CA PHE A 133 -12.21 7.66 0.40
C PHE A 133 -12.52 6.24 -0.07
N ARG A 134 -11.72 5.23 0.31
CA ARG A 134 -11.99 3.81 0.01
C ARG A 134 -13.37 3.38 0.50
N LEU A 135 -13.73 3.70 1.74
CA LEU A 135 -15.00 3.28 2.36
C LEU A 135 -16.20 3.93 1.69
N VAL A 136 -16.13 5.24 1.42
CA VAL A 136 -17.17 5.99 0.71
C VAL A 136 -17.30 5.47 -0.72
N TRP A 137 -16.19 5.30 -1.42
CA TRP A 137 -16.13 4.82 -2.79
C TRP A 137 -16.67 3.39 -2.91
N VAL A 138 -16.23 2.46 -2.06
CA VAL A 138 -16.76 1.10 -2.02
C VAL A 138 -18.25 1.11 -1.72
N ARG A 139 -18.72 1.86 -0.72
CA ARG A 139 -20.15 1.92 -0.40
C ARG A 139 -21.00 2.49 -1.53
N MET A 140 -20.53 3.52 -2.22
CA MET A 140 -21.25 4.18 -3.31
C MET A 140 -21.21 3.38 -4.62
N LEU A 141 -20.12 2.66 -4.87
CA LEU A 141 -19.84 2.06 -6.18
C LEU A 141 -19.96 0.55 -6.23
N TYR A 142 -20.05 -0.14 -5.08
CA TYR A 142 -20.25 -1.59 -5.01
C TYR A 142 -21.47 -2.07 -5.83
N GLY A 143 -22.56 -1.30 -5.83
CA GLY A 143 -23.72 -1.56 -6.68
C GLY A 143 -23.44 -1.26 -8.17
N PRO A 144 -23.29 0.02 -8.56
CA PRO A 144 -23.27 0.40 -9.97
C PRO A 144 -22.05 -0.11 -10.75
N PHE A 145 -20.87 -0.24 -10.13
CA PHE A 145 -19.72 -0.83 -10.83
C PHE A 145 -19.80 -2.36 -10.91
N GLY A 146 -20.49 -3.01 -9.96
CA GLY A 146 -20.79 -4.44 -10.07
C GLY A 146 -21.60 -4.75 -11.31
N ASP A 147 -22.63 -3.93 -11.56
CA ASP A 147 -23.49 -4.04 -12.74
C ASP A 147 -22.73 -3.68 -14.03
N LEU A 148 -21.97 -2.58 -14.05
CA LEU A 148 -21.12 -2.22 -15.20
C LEU A 148 -20.06 -3.28 -15.53
N GLY A 149 -19.45 -3.92 -14.53
CA GLY A 149 -18.48 -4.98 -14.73
C GLY A 149 -19.10 -6.22 -15.37
N VAL A 150 -20.33 -6.56 -14.98
CA VAL A 150 -21.13 -7.62 -15.63
C VAL A 150 -21.41 -7.27 -17.08
N ASP A 151 -21.82 -6.03 -17.35
CA ASP A 151 -22.16 -5.58 -18.70
C ASP A 151 -20.95 -5.54 -19.63
N MET A 152 -19.78 -5.13 -19.13
CA MET A 152 -18.52 -5.20 -19.88
C MET A 152 -18.11 -6.65 -20.21
N LEU A 153 -18.25 -7.60 -19.27
CA LEU A 153 -17.94 -9.01 -19.49
C LEU A 153 -18.88 -9.68 -20.51
N LYS A 154 -20.15 -9.26 -20.52
CA LYS A 154 -21.13 -9.66 -21.54
C LYS A 154 -20.77 -9.07 -22.90
N ALA A 155 -20.39 -7.80 -22.95
CA ALA A 155 -19.99 -7.11 -24.18
C ALA A 155 -18.70 -7.69 -24.80
N LEU A 156 -17.77 -8.18 -23.97
CA LEU A 156 -16.54 -8.84 -24.41
C LEU A 156 -16.74 -10.30 -24.87
N GLY A 157 -17.98 -10.82 -24.84
CA GLY A 157 -18.30 -12.19 -25.27
C GLY A 157 -17.72 -13.29 -24.37
N THR A 158 -17.04 -12.92 -23.28
CA THR A 158 -16.42 -13.83 -22.32
C THR A 158 -17.41 -14.42 -21.31
N ALA A 159 -18.59 -13.83 -21.18
CA ALA A 159 -19.69 -14.37 -20.37
C ALA A 159 -20.49 -15.42 -21.18
N ALA A 160 -19.83 -16.46 -21.66
CA ALA A 160 -20.50 -17.63 -22.21
C ALA A 160 -21.07 -18.48 -21.05
N SER A 161 -22.39 -18.47 -20.87
CA SER A 161 -23.16 -19.43 -20.06
C SER A 161 -22.61 -19.70 -18.63
N PHE A 162 -22.23 -18.67 -17.89
CA PHE A 162 -22.04 -18.77 -16.44
C PHE A 162 -23.36 -18.48 -15.72
N GLU A 163 -23.69 -19.26 -14.69
CA GLU A 163 -24.83 -19.02 -13.79
C GLU A 163 -24.85 -17.54 -13.35
N ASP A 164 -26.01 -16.88 -13.32
CA ASP A 164 -26.14 -15.43 -13.06
C ASP A 164 -25.38 -14.97 -11.81
N ALA A 165 -25.27 -15.84 -10.81
CA ALA A 165 -24.52 -15.61 -9.58
C ALA A 165 -22.98 -15.54 -9.80
N ALA A 166 -22.42 -16.37 -10.67
CA ALA A 166 -20.99 -16.37 -11.00
C ALA A 166 -20.61 -15.11 -11.79
N THR A 167 -21.45 -14.70 -12.75
CA THR A 167 -21.27 -13.46 -13.52
C THR A 167 -21.31 -12.23 -12.62
N ARG A 168 -22.29 -12.14 -11.70
CA ARG A 168 -22.39 -11.05 -10.73
C ARG A 168 -21.18 -10.98 -9.80
N ARG A 169 -20.71 -12.12 -9.28
CA ARG A 169 -19.49 -12.19 -8.44
C ARG A 169 -18.25 -11.70 -9.19
N LEU A 170 -18.07 -12.10 -10.44
CA LEU A 170 -16.94 -11.65 -11.27
C LEU A 170 -17.00 -10.13 -11.51
N GLY A 171 -18.17 -9.59 -11.88
CA GLY A 171 -18.35 -8.15 -12.09
C GLY A 171 -18.02 -7.33 -10.84
N THR A 172 -18.52 -7.73 -9.67
CA THR A 172 -18.21 -7.08 -8.39
C THR A 172 -16.72 -7.14 -8.04
N ASN A 173 -16.05 -8.26 -8.29
CA ASN A 173 -14.61 -8.39 -8.01
C ASN A 173 -13.76 -7.49 -8.92
N ILE A 174 -14.12 -7.37 -10.21
CA ILE A 174 -13.43 -6.47 -11.16
C ILE A 174 -13.63 -5.01 -10.75
N ALA A 175 -14.87 -4.62 -10.42
CA ALA A 175 -15.19 -3.31 -9.89
C ALA A 175 -14.36 -2.95 -8.65
N GLN A 176 -14.30 -3.88 -7.71
CA GLN A 176 -13.55 -3.72 -6.47
C GLN A 176 -12.04 -3.61 -6.73
N PHE A 177 -11.51 -4.36 -7.70
CA PHE A 177 -10.11 -4.25 -8.11
C PHE A 177 -9.79 -2.84 -8.64
N PHE A 178 -10.59 -2.29 -9.55
CA PHE A 178 -10.39 -0.93 -10.07
C PHE A 178 -10.55 0.13 -8.99
N ALA A 179 -11.51 -0.02 -8.09
CA ALA A 179 -11.68 0.87 -6.94
C ALA A 179 -10.41 0.91 -6.06
N VAL A 180 -9.87 -0.25 -5.70
CA VAL A 180 -8.62 -0.33 -4.93
C VAL A 180 -7.47 0.33 -5.67
N TRP A 181 -7.38 0.11 -6.99
CA TRP A 181 -6.33 0.69 -7.81
C TRP A 181 -6.40 2.22 -7.87
N ILE A 182 -7.60 2.80 -8.08
CA ILE A 182 -7.80 4.27 -8.06
C ILE A 182 -7.43 4.86 -6.71
N VAL A 183 -7.88 4.25 -5.61
CA VAL A 183 -7.55 4.69 -4.24
C VAL A 183 -6.05 4.65 -4.02
N MET A 184 -5.35 3.61 -4.49
CA MET A 184 -3.91 3.48 -4.37
C MET A 184 -3.17 4.59 -5.14
N VAL A 185 -3.59 4.90 -6.37
CA VAL A 185 -3.02 6.00 -7.16
C VAL A 185 -3.25 7.34 -6.45
N TRP A 186 -4.45 7.60 -5.96
CA TRP A 186 -4.74 8.81 -5.18
C TRP A 186 -3.85 8.92 -3.94
N ASN A 187 -3.70 7.83 -3.18
CA ASN A 187 -2.87 7.78 -1.98
C ASN A 187 -1.38 8.03 -2.30
N PHE A 188 -0.89 7.47 -3.41
CA PHE A 188 0.46 7.75 -3.91
C PHE A 188 0.65 9.23 -4.23
N LEU A 189 -0.23 9.82 -5.04
CA LEU A 189 -0.12 11.22 -5.46
C LEU A 189 -0.22 12.18 -4.26
N ALA A 190 -1.16 11.94 -3.35
CA ALA A 190 -1.31 12.73 -2.14
C ALA A 190 -0.02 12.69 -1.29
N ASN A 191 0.56 11.51 -1.05
CA ASN A 191 1.83 11.42 -0.32
C ASN A 191 2.99 12.04 -1.10
N ARG A 192 3.06 11.85 -2.43
CA ARG A 192 4.13 12.37 -3.27
C ARG A 192 4.17 13.90 -3.28
N TYR A 193 3.02 14.54 -3.39
CA TYR A 193 2.91 16.00 -3.52
C TYR A 193 2.72 16.74 -2.20
N TRP A 194 2.29 16.05 -1.13
CA TRP A 194 2.11 16.68 0.17
C TRP A 194 3.12 16.21 1.21
N THR A 195 3.19 14.90 1.47
CA THR A 195 4.03 14.32 2.54
C THR A 195 5.53 14.31 2.18
N TYR A 196 5.86 14.09 0.91
CA TYR A 196 7.22 13.95 0.39
C TYR A 196 7.52 14.97 -0.71
N ASN A 197 6.95 16.17 -0.58
CA ASN A 197 7.06 17.24 -1.57
C ASN A 197 8.47 17.82 -1.71
N ASP A 198 9.33 17.54 -0.74
CA ASP A 198 10.72 17.97 -0.61
C ASP A 198 11.71 17.03 -1.32
N VAL A 199 11.23 15.88 -1.80
CA VAL A 199 12.08 14.90 -2.48
C VAL A 199 12.07 15.16 -3.99
N GLU A 200 13.19 15.67 -4.49
CA GLU A 200 13.51 15.73 -5.93
C GLU A 200 13.61 14.32 -6.50
#